data_AF-A0A520AAY5-F1
#
_entry.id   AF-A0A520AAY5-F1
#
_cell.length_a   1.000
_cell.length_b   1.000
_cell.length_c   1.000
_cell.angle_alpha   90.00
_cell.angle_beta   90.00
_cell.angle_gamma   90.00
#
_symmetry.space_group_name_H-M   'P 1'
#
loop_
_entity.id
_entity.type
_entity.pdbx_description
1 polymer ?
#
loop_
_entity_poly.entity_id
_entity_poly.type
_entity_poly.pdbx_seq_one_letter_code
_entity_poly.pdbx_strand_id
1 'polypeptide(L)'
;PRTPLDALASLKHYGVLYPLQTFSKDKALDFSQVPLCIEAGDLNSFEVIEGLAKSLSKAVYSIDTSKRKVLHLAAAFACNFVNQLYTLSNDLLATNQLGFDLLRPLILETAEKVQQLLPAEAQTGPAVRRDEKTLSSHLELLQGQPELTHIYQTLSDSIKKSHQ
;
A
#
# COMPACT_ATOMS: atom_id res chain seq x y z
N PRO A 1 4.32 11.17 -8.44
CA PRO A 1 3.69 10.10 -9.26
C PRO A 1 2.75 10.60 -10.38
N ARG A 2 2.13 11.78 -10.22
CA ARG A 2 0.97 12.24 -11.01
C ARG A 2 1.30 12.93 -12.33
N THR A 3 2.48 13.55 -12.43
CA THR A 3 2.88 14.24 -13.67
C THR A 3 3.16 13.18 -14.75
N PRO A 4 2.36 13.14 -15.83
CA PRO A 4 2.66 12.27 -16.96
C PRO A 4 3.95 12.77 -17.63
N LEU A 5 4.69 11.85 -18.27
CA LEU A 5 5.92 12.23 -18.97
C LEU A 5 5.65 13.35 -19.99
N ASP A 6 4.53 13.28 -20.71
CA ASP A 6 4.14 14.27 -21.73
C ASP A 6 3.93 15.68 -21.19
N ALA A 7 3.68 15.86 -19.89
CA ALA A 7 3.61 17.20 -19.30
C ALA A 7 4.97 17.92 -19.32
N LEU A 8 6.06 17.19 -19.60
CA LEU A 8 7.41 17.69 -19.75
C LEU A 8 7.86 17.79 -21.21
N ALA A 9 6.99 17.46 -22.17
CA ALA A 9 7.35 17.35 -23.60
C ALA A 9 7.80 18.67 -24.25
N SER A 10 7.56 19.82 -23.61
CA SER A 10 8.09 21.12 -24.05
C SER A 10 9.59 21.29 -23.77
N LEU A 11 10.17 20.45 -22.90
CA LEU A 11 11.59 20.44 -22.59
C LEU A 11 12.35 19.62 -23.64
N LYS A 12 13.59 20.01 -23.92
CA LYS A 12 14.45 19.28 -24.87
C LYS A 12 14.90 17.91 -24.33
N HIS A 13 15.13 17.83 -23.02
CA HIS A 13 15.58 16.63 -22.30
C HIS A 13 14.75 16.52 -21.03
N TYR A 14 14.08 15.39 -20.84
CA TYR A 14 13.17 15.18 -19.73
C TYR A 14 12.99 13.71 -19.39
N GLY A 15 12.64 13.47 -18.13
CA GLY A 15 12.25 12.16 -17.64
C GLY A 15 11.75 12.22 -16.21
N VAL A 16 11.36 11.06 -15.70
CA VAL A 16 10.78 10.86 -14.39
C VAL A 16 11.66 9.89 -13.62
N LEU A 17 12.07 10.28 -12.41
CA LEU A 17 12.62 9.39 -11.39
C LEU A 17 11.59 9.29 -10.26
N TYR A 18 10.97 8.13 -10.11
CA TYR A 18 9.89 7.91 -9.16
C TYR A 18 10.30 6.86 -8.11
N PRO A 19 10.69 7.28 -6.90
CA PRO A 19 10.91 6.36 -5.79
C PRO A 19 9.57 5.82 -5.26
N LEU A 20 9.41 4.50 -5.25
CA LEU A 20 8.25 3.83 -4.70
C LEU A 20 8.45 3.58 -3.19
N GLN A 21 8.19 4.61 -2.38
CA GLN A 21 8.31 4.52 -0.93
C GLN A 21 7.37 5.52 -0.24
N THR A 22 6.92 5.17 0.97
CA THR A 22 6.28 6.11 1.90
C THR A 22 7.35 6.97 2.58
N PHE A 23 7.35 8.28 2.29
CA PHE A 23 8.28 9.22 2.90
C PHE A 23 7.70 9.81 4.18
N SER A 24 8.49 9.84 5.25
CA SER A 24 8.19 10.55 6.49
C SER A 24 9.35 11.50 6.79
N LYS A 25 9.05 12.69 7.32
CA LYS A 25 10.06 13.73 7.58
C LYS A 25 11.09 13.30 8.63
N ASP A 26 10.67 12.45 9.57
CA ASP A 26 11.42 12.17 10.80
C ASP A 26 12.23 10.86 10.73
N LYS A 27 12.23 10.16 9.59
CA LYS A 27 12.92 8.88 9.43
C LYS A 27 13.91 8.91 8.27
N ALA A 28 15.19 8.72 8.59
CA ALA A 28 16.22 8.47 7.59
C ALA A 28 15.88 7.18 6.84
N LEU A 29 15.90 7.25 5.51
CA LEU A 29 15.58 6.15 4.63
C LEU A 29 16.86 5.62 3.97
N ASP A 30 17.11 4.32 4.08
CA ASP A 30 18.10 3.68 3.23
C ASP A 30 17.53 3.53 1.81
N PHE A 31 18.04 4.37 0.90
CA PHE A 31 17.64 4.33 -0.51
C PHE A 31 18.14 3.10 -1.26
N SER A 32 19.11 2.34 -0.71
CA SER A 32 19.78 1.25 -1.43
C SER A 32 18.82 0.13 -1.86
N GLN A 33 17.69 -0.02 -1.17
CA GLN A 33 16.65 -1.03 -1.42
C GLN A 33 15.35 -0.43 -1.97
N VAL A 34 15.25 0.89 -2.11
CA VAL A 34 14.01 1.54 -2.56
C VAL A 34 13.84 1.32 -4.06
N PRO A 35 12.70 0.76 -4.53
CA PRO A 35 12.46 0.65 -5.96
C PRO A 35 12.39 2.04 -6.61
N LEU A 36 13.27 2.30 -7.57
CA LEU A 36 13.29 3.52 -8.36
C LEU A 36 12.75 3.23 -9.76
N CYS A 37 11.59 3.78 -10.06
CA CYS A 37 10.93 3.66 -11.34
C CYS A 37 11.33 4.83 -12.25
N ILE A 38 11.82 4.55 -13.46
CA ILE A 38 12.33 5.55 -14.38
C ILE A 38 11.62 5.52 -15.74
N GLU A 39 11.50 6.69 -16.35
CA GLU A 39 10.96 6.91 -17.70
C GLU A 39 11.62 8.17 -18.29
N ALA A 40 11.83 8.26 -19.60
CA ALA A 40 12.40 9.45 -20.23
C ALA A 40 11.87 9.66 -21.66
N GLY A 41 11.92 10.90 -22.15
CA GLY A 41 11.47 11.26 -23.49
C GLY A 41 12.43 10.90 -24.62
N ASP A 42 13.69 10.64 -24.28
CA ASP A 42 14.74 10.28 -25.23
C ASP A 42 15.81 9.41 -24.55
N LEU A 43 16.64 8.72 -25.36
CA LEU A 43 17.65 7.78 -24.88
C LEU A 43 18.73 8.46 -24.03
N ASN A 44 19.17 9.67 -24.38
CA ASN A 44 20.21 10.37 -23.62
C ASN A 44 19.70 10.73 -22.23
N SER A 45 18.46 11.26 -22.14
CA SER A 45 17.80 11.54 -20.87
C SER A 45 17.62 10.27 -20.03
N PHE A 46 17.29 9.14 -20.68
CA PHE A 46 17.15 7.85 -20.00
C PHE A 46 18.47 7.39 -19.36
N GLU A 47 19.57 7.40 -20.11
CA GLU A 47 20.89 6.97 -19.62
C GLU A 47 21.36 7.80 -18.42
N VAL A 48 21.14 9.12 -18.45
CA VAL A 48 21.47 10.02 -17.33
C VAL A 48 20.66 9.68 -16.08
N ILE A 49 19.34 9.53 -16.21
CA ILE A 49 18.45 9.22 -15.09
C ILE A 49 18.74 7.81 -14.55
N GLU A 50 19.01 6.85 -15.42
CA GLU A 50 19.35 5.49 -15.03
C GLU A 50 20.68 5.45 -14.26
N GLY A 51 21.71 6.17 -14.72
CA GLY A 51 22.98 6.29 -14.01
C GLY A 51 22.81 6.88 -12.61
N LEU A 52 22.01 7.94 -12.47
CA LEU A 52 21.67 8.50 -11.17
C LEU A 52 20.91 7.48 -10.30
N ALA A 53 19.88 6.83 -10.83
CA ALA A 53 19.07 5.87 -10.09
C ALA A 53 19.92 4.69 -9.57
N LYS A 54 20.79 4.13 -10.41
CA LYS A 54 21.70 3.03 -10.05
C LYS A 54 22.73 3.42 -9.00
N SER A 55 23.09 4.71 -8.91
CA SER A 55 23.96 5.21 -7.83
C SER A 55 23.27 5.28 -6.46
N LEU A 56 21.93 5.31 -6.44
CA LEU A 56 21.11 5.46 -5.23
C LEU A 56 20.50 4.14 -4.75
N SER A 57 20.11 3.26 -5.68
CA SER A 57 19.40 2.02 -5.38
C SER A 57 19.86 0.86 -6.26
N LYS A 58 19.80 -0.34 -5.69
CA LYS A 58 20.01 -1.60 -6.42
C LYS A 58 18.78 -2.01 -7.24
N ALA A 59 17.62 -1.42 -6.97
CA ALA A 59 16.34 -1.78 -7.56
C ALA A 59 15.85 -0.66 -8.49
N VAL A 60 16.24 -0.72 -9.77
CA VAL A 60 15.88 0.28 -10.80
C VAL A 60 15.02 -0.39 -11.87
N TYR A 61 13.88 0.22 -12.20
CA TYR A 61 12.90 -0.32 -13.13
C TYR A 61 12.49 0.70 -14.19
N SER A 62 12.59 0.33 -15.47
CA SER A 62 12.03 1.13 -16.56
C SER A 62 10.53 0.85 -16.70
N ILE A 63 9.69 1.84 -16.42
CA ILE A 63 8.23 1.73 -16.54
C ILE A 63 7.63 2.96 -17.20
N ASP A 64 6.64 2.74 -18.05
CA ASP A 64 5.91 3.85 -18.66
C ASP A 64 4.92 4.52 -17.70
N THR A 65 4.41 5.68 -18.12
CA THR A 65 3.43 6.47 -17.36
C THR A 65 2.17 5.67 -17.01
N SER A 66 1.71 4.75 -17.87
CA SER A 66 0.51 3.94 -17.60
C SER A 66 0.75 2.93 -16.46
N LYS A 67 1.87 2.22 -16.50
CA LYS A 67 2.29 1.28 -15.46
C LYS A 67 2.57 2.00 -14.14
N ARG A 68 3.19 3.19 -14.17
CA ARG A 68 3.42 4.00 -12.97
C ARG A 68 2.11 4.41 -12.28
N LYS A 69 1.06 4.73 -13.05
CA LYS A 69 -0.27 5.04 -12.48
C LYS A 69 -0.87 3.84 -11.77
N VAL A 70 -0.84 2.66 -12.40
CA VAL A 70 -1.33 1.40 -11.80
C VAL A 70 -0.53 1.07 -10.53
N LEU A 71 0.79 1.18 -10.58
CA LEU A 71 1.68 0.95 -9.44
C LEU A 71 1.37 1.90 -8.27
N HIS A 72 1.09 3.18 -8.55
CA HIS A 72 0.72 4.14 -7.52
C HIS A 72 -0.64 3.80 -6.88
N LEU A 73 -1.62 3.35 -7.68
CA LEU A 73 -2.89 2.88 -7.17
C LEU A 73 -2.71 1.64 -6.27
N ALA A 74 -1.92 0.66 -6.71
CA ALA A 74 -1.62 -0.52 -5.91
C ALA A 74 -0.92 -0.16 -4.58
N ALA A 75 0.00 0.81 -4.60
CA ALA A 75 0.65 1.30 -3.38
C ALA A 75 -0.32 2.01 -2.43
N ALA A 76 -1.35 2.70 -2.95
CA ALA A 76 -2.40 3.28 -2.11
C ALA A 76 -3.19 2.19 -1.36
N PHE A 77 -3.53 1.09 -2.04
CA PHE A 77 -4.14 -0.08 -1.38
C PHE A 77 -3.21 -0.71 -0.33
N ALA A 78 -1.96 -0.97 -0.69
CA ALA A 78 -1.01 -1.67 0.17
C ALA A 78 -0.57 -0.86 1.40
N CYS A 79 -0.52 0.47 1.30
CA CYS A 79 0.04 1.31 2.35
C CYS A 79 -0.95 2.35 2.88
N ASN A 80 -1.58 3.15 2.02
CA ASN A 80 -2.41 4.27 2.49
C ASN A 80 -3.71 3.79 3.15
N PHE A 81 -4.44 2.89 2.49
CA PHE A 81 -5.67 2.34 3.05
C PHE A 81 -5.38 1.46 4.26
N VAL A 82 -4.32 0.65 4.21
CA VAL A 82 -3.88 -0.15 5.37
C VAL A 82 -3.58 0.73 6.58
N ASN A 83 -2.89 1.87 6.41
CA ASN A 83 -2.68 2.81 7.51
C ASN A 83 -4.00 3.40 8.04
N GLN A 84 -4.97 3.68 7.17
CA GLN A 84 -6.29 4.10 7.63
C GLN A 84 -7.00 3.00 8.44
N LEU A 85 -6.84 1.72 8.07
CA LEU A 85 -7.37 0.61 8.88
C LEU A 85 -6.71 0.53 10.26
N TYR A 86 -5.42 0.89 10.38
CA TYR A 86 -4.76 1.03 11.68
C TYR A 86 -5.38 2.15 12.52
N THR A 87 -5.67 3.31 11.90
CA THR A 87 -6.37 4.43 12.57
C THR A 87 -7.74 3.98 13.10
N LEU A 88 -8.56 3.36 12.26
CA LEU A 88 -9.89 2.86 12.66
C LEU A 88 -9.81 1.83 13.80
N SER A 89 -8.79 0.97 13.76
CA SER A 89 -8.56 -0.02 14.82
C SER A 89 -8.13 0.65 16.14
N ASN A 90 -7.27 1.67 16.07
CA ASN A 90 -6.87 2.46 17.24
C ASN A 90 -8.06 3.15 17.90
N ASP A 91 -8.94 3.77 17.11
CA ASP A 91 -10.11 4.47 17.63
C ASP A 91 -11.10 3.49 18.28
N LEU A 92 -11.30 2.32 17.68
CA LEU A 92 -12.12 1.25 18.25
C LEU A 92 -11.56 0.75 19.59
N LEU A 93 -10.23 0.58 19.70
CA LEU A 93 -9.60 0.19 20.96
C LEU A 93 -9.70 1.29 22.02
N ALA A 94 -9.47 2.55 21.63
CA ALA A 94 -9.49 3.68 22.55
C ALA A 94 -10.86 3.88 23.20
N THR A 95 -11.95 3.72 22.44
CA THR A 95 -13.33 3.77 22.97
C THR A 95 -13.62 2.67 23.99
N ASN A 96 -12.86 1.57 23.95
CA ASN A 96 -12.93 0.44 24.87
C ASN A 96 -11.78 0.43 25.89
N GLN A 97 -11.05 1.54 26.05
CA GLN A 97 -9.95 1.71 27.01
C GLN A 97 -8.80 0.68 26.82
N LEU A 98 -8.58 0.26 25.58
CA LEU A 98 -7.50 -0.65 25.20
C LEU A 98 -6.39 0.11 24.47
N GLY A 99 -5.13 -0.27 24.73
CA GLY A 99 -3.96 0.33 24.10
C GLY A 99 -3.66 -0.25 22.72
N PHE A 100 -3.26 0.60 21.76
CA PHE A 100 -2.91 0.17 20.40
C PHE A 100 -1.69 -0.75 20.34
N ASP A 101 -0.85 -0.77 21.38
CA ASP A 101 0.31 -1.65 21.48
C ASP A 101 -0.07 -3.13 21.42
N LEU A 102 -1.32 -3.48 21.76
CA LEU A 102 -1.86 -4.84 21.60
C LEU A 102 -1.92 -5.29 20.14
N LEU A 103 -2.06 -4.37 19.18
CA LEU A 103 -2.14 -4.70 17.75
C LEU A 103 -0.79 -4.68 17.03
N ARG A 104 0.22 -3.99 17.56
CA ARG A 104 1.52 -3.85 16.89
C ARG A 104 2.16 -5.20 16.52
N PRO A 105 2.19 -6.22 17.39
CA PRO A 105 2.76 -7.52 17.03
C PRO A 105 1.97 -8.22 15.91
N LEU A 106 0.63 -8.12 15.93
CA LEU A 106 -0.23 -8.71 14.91
C LEU A 106 -0.04 -8.04 13.54
N ILE A 107 0.12 -6.71 13.54
CA ILE A 107 0.40 -5.92 12.33
C ILE A 107 1.75 -6.34 11.73
N LEU A 108 2.79 -6.48 12.57
CA LEU A 108 4.12 -6.91 12.12
C LEU A 108 4.07 -8.31 11.49
N GLU A 109 3.51 -9.28 12.18
CA GLU A 109 3.33 -10.65 11.69
C GLU A 109 2.59 -10.68 10.33
N THR A 110 1.55 -9.85 10.18
CA THR A 110 0.79 -9.76 8.92
C THR A 110 1.65 -9.21 7.78
N ALA A 111 2.47 -8.18 8.06
CA ALA A 111 3.36 -7.58 7.07
C ALA A 111 4.54 -8.50 6.70
N GLU A 112 5.04 -9.28 7.65
CA GLU A 112 6.11 -10.26 7.44
C GLU A 112 5.64 -11.44 6.57
N LYS A 113 4.42 -11.95 6.79
CA LYS A 113 3.83 -13.03 5.99
C LYS A 113 3.79 -12.72 4.50
N VAL A 114 3.38 -11.51 4.12
CA VAL A 114 3.28 -11.12 2.69
C VAL A 114 4.64 -10.89 2.02
N GLN A 115 5.75 -10.92 2.78
CA GLN A 115 7.08 -10.96 2.17
C GLN A 115 7.45 -12.35 1.65
N GLN A 116 6.79 -13.40 2.14
CA GLN A 116 7.10 -14.80 1.83
C GLN A 116 5.96 -15.53 1.09
N LEU A 117 4.72 -15.11 1.32
CA LEU A 117 3.51 -15.69 0.76
C LEU A 117 2.80 -14.70 -0.14
N LEU A 118 2.04 -15.20 -1.11
CA LEU A 118 1.09 -14.35 -1.83
C LEU A 118 -0.03 -13.91 -0.87
N PRO A 119 -0.59 -12.68 -1.01
CA PRO A 119 -1.62 -12.17 -0.09
C PRO A 119 -2.83 -13.10 0.09
N ALA A 120 -3.23 -13.83 -0.96
CA ALA A 120 -4.32 -14.80 -0.88
C ALA A 120 -3.96 -16.00 0.02
N GLU A 121 -2.70 -16.46 0.01
CA GLU A 121 -2.25 -17.58 0.84
C GLU A 121 -2.10 -17.17 2.31
N ALA A 122 -1.75 -15.90 2.55
CA ALA A 122 -1.64 -15.34 3.90
C ALA A 122 -2.99 -15.01 4.55
N GLN A 123 -4.09 -15.00 3.78
CA GLN A 123 -5.40 -14.58 4.26
C GLN A 123 -5.96 -15.55 5.30
N THR A 124 -6.35 -15.02 6.45
CA THR A 124 -7.02 -15.76 7.53
C THR A 124 -8.25 -15.00 8.04
N GLY A 125 -8.93 -15.54 9.06
CA GLY A 125 -10.04 -14.85 9.75
C GLY A 125 -11.44 -15.39 9.41
N PRO A 126 -12.48 -14.79 9.99
CA PRO A 126 -13.85 -15.30 9.88
C PRO A 126 -14.44 -15.17 8.47
N ALA A 127 -14.06 -14.13 7.70
CA ALA A 127 -14.59 -13.91 6.35
C ALA A 127 -14.20 -15.05 5.38
N VAL A 128 -12.92 -15.43 5.33
CA VAL A 128 -12.45 -16.54 4.48
C VAL A 128 -13.02 -17.89 4.92
N ARG A 129 -13.22 -18.10 6.22
CA ARG A 129 -13.86 -19.32 6.77
C ARG A 129 -15.39 -19.32 6.66
N ARG A 130 -16.00 -18.21 6.21
CA ARG A 130 -17.46 -18.01 6.18
C ARG A 130 -18.12 -18.25 7.55
N ASP A 131 -17.46 -17.81 8.60
CA ASP A 131 -17.97 -17.88 9.98
C ASP A 131 -18.98 -16.76 10.22
N GLU A 132 -20.21 -16.96 9.75
CA GLU A 132 -21.27 -15.96 9.83
C GLU A 132 -21.61 -15.58 11.28
N LYS A 133 -21.44 -16.49 12.25
CA LYS A 133 -21.68 -16.18 13.66
C LYS A 133 -20.72 -15.11 14.16
N THR A 134 -19.42 -15.27 13.90
CA THR A 134 -18.42 -14.27 14.27
C THR A 134 -18.62 -12.96 13.51
N LEU A 135 -18.95 -13.03 12.21
CA LEU A 135 -19.22 -11.82 11.42
C LEU A 135 -20.42 -11.03 11.93
N SER A 136 -21.52 -11.70 12.29
CA SER A 136 -22.70 -11.06 12.90
C SER A 136 -22.36 -10.43 14.25
N SER A 137 -21.61 -11.12 15.11
CA SER A 137 -21.19 -10.57 16.40
C SER A 137 -20.31 -9.33 16.25
N HIS A 138 -19.41 -9.28 15.26
CA HIS A 138 -18.66 -8.06 14.97
C HIS A 138 -19.57 -6.91 14.53
N LEU A 139 -20.57 -7.17 13.70
CA LEU A 139 -21.52 -6.12 13.26
C LEU A 139 -22.33 -5.55 14.41
N GLU A 140 -22.69 -6.36 15.40
CA GLU A 140 -23.34 -5.90 16.64
C GLU A 140 -22.43 -4.94 17.43
N LEU A 141 -21.13 -5.23 17.53
CA LEU A 141 -20.15 -4.34 18.19
C LEU A 141 -19.96 -3.01 17.46
N LEU A 142 -20.29 -2.94 16.17
CA LEU A 142 -20.20 -1.73 15.35
C LEU A 142 -21.51 -0.94 15.30
N GLN A 143 -22.53 -1.35 16.07
CA GLN A 143 -23.82 -0.65 16.11
C GLN A 143 -23.63 0.82 16.50
N GLY A 144 -24.29 1.72 15.75
CA GLY A 144 -24.12 3.17 15.92
C GLY A 144 -22.94 3.78 15.15
N GLN A 145 -22.14 2.97 14.42
CA GLN A 145 -21.03 3.42 13.59
C GLN A 145 -21.26 3.02 12.12
N PRO A 146 -22.14 3.73 11.38
CA PRO A 146 -22.58 3.30 10.05
C PRO A 146 -21.44 3.25 9.02
N GLU A 147 -20.52 4.21 9.05
CA GLU A 147 -19.39 4.25 8.13
C GLU A 147 -18.41 3.08 8.37
N LEU A 148 -18.06 2.81 9.64
CA LEU A 148 -17.18 1.71 10.01
C LEU A 148 -17.82 0.35 9.70
N THR A 149 -19.12 0.22 9.96
CA THR A 149 -19.92 -0.94 9.57
C THR A 149 -19.84 -1.17 8.05
N HIS A 150 -20.01 -0.13 7.25
CA HIS A 150 -19.95 -0.24 5.79
C HIS A 150 -18.56 -0.67 5.29
N ILE A 151 -17.49 -0.11 5.84
CA ILE A 151 -16.11 -0.50 5.54
C ILE A 151 -15.89 -1.98 5.88
N TYR A 152 -16.28 -2.39 7.09
CA TYR A 152 -16.13 -3.77 7.56
C TYR A 152 -16.85 -4.78 6.65
N GLN A 153 -18.09 -4.48 6.27
CA GLN A 153 -18.88 -5.31 5.35
C GLN A 153 -18.23 -5.40 3.97
N THR A 154 -17.84 -4.25 3.40
CA THR A 154 -17.21 -4.18 2.08
C THR A 154 -15.94 -5.03 2.01
N LEU A 155 -15.08 -4.93 3.03
CA LEU A 155 -13.85 -5.73 3.11
C LEU A 155 -14.14 -7.22 3.32
N SER A 156 -15.08 -7.55 4.21
CA SER A 156 -15.47 -8.94 4.47
C SER A 156 -16.04 -9.61 3.23
N ASP A 157 -16.89 -8.92 2.48
CA ASP A 157 -17.48 -9.41 1.23
C ASP A 157 -16.43 -9.54 0.13
N SER A 158 -15.48 -8.58 0.06
CA SER A 158 -14.35 -8.67 -0.87
C SER A 158 -13.50 -9.92 -0.58
N ILE A 159 -13.17 -10.17 0.70
CA ILE A 159 -12.42 -11.37 1.10
C ILE A 159 -13.20 -12.63 0.74
N LYS A 160 -14.51 -12.70 1.06
CA LYS A 160 -15.34 -13.85 0.70
C LYS A 160 -15.31 -14.15 -0.81
N LYS A 161 -15.40 -13.11 -1.65
CA LYS A 161 -15.39 -13.23 -3.13
C LYS A 161 -14.03 -13.66 -3.68
N SER A 162 -12.93 -13.16 -3.11
CA SER A 162 -11.57 -13.51 -3.55
C SER A 162 -11.14 -14.94 -3.18
N HIS A 163 -11.88 -15.60 -2.28
CA HIS A 163 -11.63 -16.96 -1.79
C HIS A 163 -12.81 -17.90 -2.05
N GLN A 164 -13.57 -17.64 -3.12
CA GLN A 164 -14.59 -18.54 -3.65
C GLN A 164 -14.01 -19.59 -4.60
#